data_AF-S6AGA9-F1
#
_entry.id   AF-S6AGA9-F1
#
_cell.length_a   1.000
_cell.length_b   1.000
_cell.length_c   1.000
_cell.angle_alpha   90.00
_cell.angle_beta   90.00
_cell.angle_gamma   90.00
#
_symmetry.space_group_name_H-M   'P 1'
#
loop_
_entity.id
_entity.type
_entity.pdbx_description
1 polymer ?
#
loop_
_entity_poly.entity_id
_entity_poly.type
_entity_poly.pdbx_seq_one_letter_code
_entity_poly.pdbx_strand_id
1 'polypeptide(L)'
;MSLRISRQHWQALLTELEDARRQRHLLTYRALIERLQLPSPAMQTLTAALEHLAALDARAERPLRSSLVISQGASRLPRTGYFECVVRLGRFAGPPDGTAAASWHASEVVRVFEFSYPEEP
;
A
#
# COMPACT_ATOMS: atom_id res chain seq x y z
N MET A 1 8.13 -7.95 -13.79
CA MET A 1 7.50 -6.73 -14.36
C MET A 1 8.40 -5.55 -14.02
N SER A 2 8.92 -4.85 -15.03
CA SER A 2 9.70 -3.62 -14.79
C SER A 2 8.74 -2.50 -14.38
N LEU A 3 8.93 -1.92 -13.19
CA LEU A 3 8.19 -0.75 -12.76
C LEU A 3 8.43 0.41 -13.72
N ARG A 4 7.35 0.95 -14.29
CA ARG A 4 7.36 2.16 -15.11
C ARG A 4 6.60 3.26 -14.37
N ILE A 5 7.19 3.75 -13.27
CA ILE A 5 6.72 4.94 -12.57
C ILE A 5 7.81 6.00 -12.63
N SER A 6 7.44 7.25 -12.91
CA SER A 6 8.41 8.34 -12.89
C SER A 6 8.86 8.62 -11.46
N ARG A 7 10.07 9.17 -11.29
CA ARG A 7 10.57 9.60 -9.97
C ARG A 7 9.61 10.58 -9.29
N GLN A 8 9.00 11.47 -10.07
CA GLN A 8 8.00 12.43 -9.57
C GLN A 8 6.76 11.73 -9.00
N HIS A 9 6.16 10.79 -9.74
CA HIS A 9 4.99 10.06 -9.26
C HIS A 9 5.33 9.15 -8.07
N TRP A 10 6.55 8.58 -8.04
CA TRP A 10 7.04 7.82 -6.89
C TRP A 10 7.11 8.70 -5.63
N GLN A 11 7.74 9.88 -5.74
CA GLN A 11 7.82 10.81 -4.61
C GLN A 11 6.44 11.27 -4.15
N ALA A 12 5.53 11.59 -5.08
CA ALA A 12 4.16 11.97 -4.76
C ALA A 12 3.41 10.86 -4.03
N LEU A 13 3.59 9.59 -4.44
CA LEU A 13 3.01 8.43 -3.73
C LEU A 13 3.49 8.36 -2.28
N LEU A 14 4.80 8.51 -2.06
CA LEU A 14 5.37 8.46 -0.72
C LEU A 14 4.87 9.61 0.16
N THR A 15 4.79 10.83 -0.38
CA THR A 15 4.24 11.99 0.32
C THR A 15 2.78 11.77 0.72
N GLU A 16 1.92 11.31 -0.20
CA GLU A 16 0.51 11.04 0.08
C GLU A 16 0.32 9.97 1.17
N LEU A 17 1.16 8.93 1.16
CA LEU A 17 1.11 7.87 2.18
C LEU A 17 1.62 8.36 3.54
N GLU A 18 2.66 9.19 3.57
CA GLU A 18 3.15 9.79 4.81
C GLU A 18 2.14 10.76 5.42
N ASP A 19 1.48 11.58 4.60
CA ASP A 19 0.41 12.47 5.06
C ASP A 19 -0.76 11.67 5.62
N ALA A 20 -1.18 10.62 4.91
CA ALA A 20 -2.25 9.72 5.38
C ALA A 20 -1.88 9.01 6.69
N ARG A 21 -0.62 8.60 6.84
CA ARG A 21 -0.10 8.01 8.08
C ARG A 21 -0.18 8.99 9.24
N ARG A 22 0.33 10.22 9.06
CA ARG A 22 0.32 11.28 10.08
C ARG A 22 -1.09 11.65 10.52
N GLN A 23 -2.03 11.67 9.59
CA GLN A 23 -3.44 11.97 9.84
C GLN A 23 -4.26 10.73 10.26
N ARG A 24 -3.63 9.55 10.33
CA ARG A 24 -4.24 8.27 10.70
C ARG A 24 -5.48 7.92 9.88
N HIS A 25 -5.44 8.14 8.57
CA HIS A 25 -6.54 7.77 7.67
C HIS A 25 -6.10 6.83 6.54
N LEU A 26 -7.08 6.17 5.94
CA LEU A 26 -6.88 5.31 4.78
C LEU A 26 -7.13 6.10 3.48
N LEU A 27 -6.51 5.66 2.40
CA LEU A 27 -6.68 6.21 1.05
C LEU A 27 -7.38 5.18 0.16
N THR A 28 -8.22 5.64 -0.76
CA THR A 28 -8.72 4.74 -1.81
C THR A 28 -7.76 4.69 -2.99
N TYR A 29 -7.70 3.56 -3.71
CA TYR A 29 -6.96 3.50 -4.98
C TYR A 29 -7.37 4.62 -5.95
N ARG A 30 -8.67 4.93 -6.01
CA ARG A 30 -9.20 6.01 -6.85
C ARG A 30 -8.65 7.37 -6.44
N ALA A 31 -8.69 7.70 -5.14
CA ALA A 31 -8.18 8.98 -4.64
C ALA A 31 -6.69 9.16 -4.94
N LEU A 32 -5.89 8.09 -4.80
CA LEU A 32 -4.48 8.13 -5.19
C LEU A 32 -4.30 8.33 -6.70
N ILE A 33 -5.01 7.59 -7.55
CA ILE A 33 -4.92 7.79 -9.01
C ILE A 33 -5.23 9.24 -9.40
N GLU A 34 -6.29 9.83 -8.82
CA GLU A 34 -6.71 11.21 -9.07
C GLU A 34 -5.67 12.22 -8.57
N ARG A 35 -5.18 12.08 -7.34
CA ARG A 35 -4.18 12.99 -6.73
C ARG A 35 -2.83 12.94 -7.44
N LEU A 36 -2.37 11.75 -7.81
CA LEU A 36 -1.09 11.56 -8.49
C LEU A 36 -1.18 11.88 -9.99
N GLN A 37 -2.38 12.07 -10.55
CA GLN A 37 -2.61 12.29 -11.98
C GLN A 37 -1.95 11.21 -12.85
N LEU A 38 -2.02 9.95 -12.41
CA LEU A 38 -1.30 8.86 -13.08
C LEU A 38 -1.82 8.65 -14.51
N PRO A 39 -0.94 8.54 -15.53
CA PRO A 39 -1.35 8.25 -16.89
C PRO A 39 -1.87 6.82 -17.01
N SER A 40 -2.77 6.60 -17.99
CA SER A 40 -3.23 5.26 -18.34
C SER A 40 -2.05 4.37 -18.80
N PRO A 41 -1.94 3.12 -18.30
CA PRO A 41 -2.87 2.40 -17.44
C PRO A 41 -2.68 2.68 -15.93
N ALA A 42 -3.44 3.62 -15.36
CA ALA A 42 -3.19 4.18 -14.03
C ALA A 42 -3.29 3.15 -12.89
N MET A 43 -4.31 2.30 -12.90
CA MET A 43 -4.50 1.27 -11.87
C MET A 43 -3.36 0.24 -11.85
N GLN A 44 -2.87 -0.15 -13.04
CA GLN A 44 -1.76 -1.10 -13.14
C GLN A 44 -0.46 -0.46 -12.64
N THR A 45 -0.20 0.79 -13.03
CA THR A 45 0.94 1.57 -12.53
C THR A 45 0.90 1.74 -11.01
N LEU A 46 -0.25 2.12 -10.44
CA LEU A 46 -0.41 2.27 -9.00
C LEU A 46 -0.21 0.93 -8.27
N THR A 47 -0.83 -0.16 -8.76
CA THR A 47 -0.68 -1.49 -8.15
C THR A 47 0.78 -1.92 -8.13
N ALA A 48 1.49 -1.81 -9.26
CA ALA A 48 2.89 -2.18 -9.32
C ALA A 48 3.74 -1.35 -8.35
N ALA A 49 3.51 -0.03 -8.27
CA ALA A 49 4.22 0.84 -7.33
C ALA A 49 3.95 0.46 -5.87
N LEU A 50 2.72 0.12 -5.50
CA LEU A 50 2.37 -0.31 -4.15
C LEU A 50 2.97 -1.69 -3.80
N GLU A 51 3.02 -2.63 -4.74
CA GLU A 51 3.70 -3.92 -4.56
C GLU A 51 5.22 -3.73 -4.38
N HIS A 52 5.83 -2.81 -5.14
CA HIS A 52 7.23 -2.47 -4.98
C HIS A 52 7.51 -1.85 -3.62
N LEU A 53 6.67 -0.90 -3.20
CA LEU A 53 6.75 -0.30 -1.87
C LEU A 53 6.62 -1.34 -0.77
N ALA A 54 5.65 -2.27 -0.90
CA ALA A 54 5.49 -3.38 0.01
C ALA A 54 6.75 -4.25 0.09
N ALA A 55 7.42 -4.51 -1.04
CA ALA A 55 8.67 -5.27 -1.07
C ALA A 55 9.83 -4.50 -0.40
N LEU A 56 9.93 -3.19 -0.57
CA LEU A 56 10.93 -2.34 0.12
C LEU A 56 10.69 -2.34 1.63
N ASP A 57 9.45 -2.13 2.05
CA ASP A 57 9.06 -2.18 3.46
C ASP A 57 9.26 -3.58 4.04
N ALA A 58 8.99 -4.62 3.25
CA ALA A 58 9.24 -6.00 3.62
C ALA A 58 10.72 -6.25 3.94
N ARG A 59 11.61 -5.87 3.01
CA ARG A 59 13.06 -6.05 3.13
C ARG A 59 13.69 -5.22 4.25
N ALA A 60 13.12 -4.06 4.56
CA ALA A 60 13.55 -3.20 5.66
C ALA A 60 12.90 -3.58 7.00
N GLU A 61 12.21 -4.72 7.07
CA GLU A 61 11.55 -5.24 8.28
C GLU A 61 10.53 -4.28 8.94
N ARG A 62 10.04 -3.29 8.20
CA ARG A 62 9.10 -2.27 8.67
C ARG A 62 7.64 -2.59 8.28
N PRO A 63 6.64 -1.94 8.90
CA PRO A 63 5.24 -2.12 8.52
C PRO A 63 5.00 -1.66 7.09
N LEU A 64 4.09 -2.34 6.38
CA LEU A 64 3.85 -2.10 4.95
C LEU A 64 2.99 -0.85 4.73
N ARG A 65 3.57 0.26 4.25
CA ARG A 65 2.82 1.51 3.99
C ARG A 65 1.70 1.33 2.97
N SER A 66 1.87 0.39 2.05
CA SER A 66 0.83 0.02 1.06
C SER A 66 -0.48 -0.46 1.70
N SER A 67 -0.47 -0.88 2.98
CA SER A 67 -1.67 -1.26 3.74
C SER A 67 -2.66 -0.10 3.93
N LEU A 68 -2.21 1.15 3.80
CA LEU A 68 -3.09 2.32 3.90
C LEU A 68 -4.03 2.47 2.68
N VAL A 69 -3.80 1.71 1.60
CA VAL A 69 -4.57 1.84 0.36
C VAL A 69 -5.62 0.74 0.24
N ILE A 70 -6.88 1.16 0.14
CA ILE A 70 -8.04 0.27 0.16
C ILE A 70 -8.97 0.49 -1.03
N SER A 71 -9.88 -0.46 -1.24
CA SER A 71 -10.94 -0.35 -2.25
C SER A 71 -12.02 0.64 -1.83
N GLN A 72 -12.62 1.33 -2.80
CA GLN A 72 -13.82 2.15 -2.61
C GLN A 72 -15.05 1.23 -2.62
N GLY A 73 -15.31 0.55 -1.50
CA GLY A 73 -16.43 -0.38 -1.35
C GLY A 73 -16.72 -0.68 0.11
N ALA A 74 -17.82 -1.40 0.37
CA ALA A 74 -18.33 -1.63 1.72
C ALA A 74 -17.33 -2.36 2.64
N SER A 75 -16.52 -3.26 2.09
CA SER A 75 -15.51 -3.98 2.88
C SER A 75 -14.37 -3.08 3.37
N ARG A 76 -14.11 -1.95 2.70
CA ARG A 76 -12.98 -1.05 2.98
C ARG A 76 -11.62 -1.77 3.06
N LEU A 77 -11.47 -2.90 2.35
CA LEU A 77 -10.24 -3.69 2.29
C LEU A 77 -9.43 -3.42 1.01
N PRO A 78 -8.11 -3.67 1.02
CA PRO A 78 -7.31 -3.77 -0.20
C PRO A 78 -7.88 -4.83 -1.16
N ARG A 79 -7.48 -4.75 -2.43
CA ARG A 79 -7.87 -5.76 -3.44
C ARG A 79 -7.15 -7.09 -3.16
N THR A 80 -7.71 -8.22 -3.59
CA THR A 80 -7.11 -9.56 -3.39
C THR A 80 -5.64 -9.65 -3.78
N GLY A 81 -5.24 -9.03 -4.89
CA GLY A 81 -3.83 -9.01 -5.32
C GLY A 81 -2.85 -8.40 -4.31
N TYR A 82 -3.29 -7.48 -3.45
CA TYR A 82 -2.47 -7.00 -2.34
C TYR A 82 -2.19 -8.12 -1.33
N PHE A 83 -3.20 -8.89 -0.94
CA PHE A 83 -3.03 -9.98 0.01
C PHE A 83 -2.15 -11.10 -0.57
N GLU A 84 -2.31 -11.43 -1.86
CA GLU A 84 -1.40 -12.33 -2.57
C GLU A 84 0.04 -11.80 -2.57
N CYS A 85 0.25 -10.50 -2.74
CA CYS A 85 1.56 -9.86 -2.60
C CYS A 85 2.13 -10.04 -1.19
N VAL A 86 1.36 -9.74 -0.15
CA VAL A 86 1.77 -9.88 1.26
C VAL A 86 2.17 -11.32 1.61
N VAL A 87 1.39 -12.31 1.16
CA VAL A 87 1.71 -13.73 1.35
C VAL A 87 3.01 -14.10 0.65
N ARG A 88 3.22 -13.67 -0.60
CA ARG A 88 4.48 -13.89 -1.33
C ARG A 88 5.69 -13.23 -0.66
N LEU A 89 5.48 -12.11 0.03
CA LEU A 89 6.51 -11.43 0.82
C LEU A 89 6.77 -12.08 2.18
N GLY A 90 6.01 -13.12 2.56
CA GLY A 90 6.14 -13.80 3.84
C GLY A 90 5.66 -12.98 5.04
N ARG A 91 4.89 -11.91 4.81
CA ARG A 91 4.41 -11.00 5.87
C ARG A 91 3.10 -11.46 6.53
N PHE A 92 2.37 -12.34 5.84
CA PHE A 92 1.15 -12.98 6.33
C PHE A 92 1.16 -14.46 5.94
N ALA A 93 0.79 -15.32 6.89
CA ALA A 93 0.60 -16.75 6.67
C ALA A 93 -0.88 -17.08 6.81
N GLY A 94 -1.54 -17.33 5.68
CA GLY A 94 -2.96 -17.66 5.62
C GLY A 94 -3.54 -17.45 4.22
N PRO A 95 -4.83 -17.79 4.01
CA PRO A 95 -5.53 -17.49 2.77
C PRO A 95 -5.55 -15.98 2.50
N PRO A 96 -5.35 -15.52 1.24
CA PRO A 96 -5.32 -14.09 0.88
C PRO A 96 -6.71 -13.41 0.92
N ASP A 97 -7.68 -14.03 1.60
CA ASP A 97 -9.05 -13.57 1.74
C ASP A 97 -9.63 -13.95 3.12
N GLY A 98 -10.88 -13.55 3.35
CA GLY A 98 -11.60 -13.87 4.57
C GLY A 98 -11.16 -13.09 5.82
N THR A 99 -11.68 -13.53 6.97
CA THR A 99 -11.54 -12.81 8.25
C THR A 99 -10.10 -12.73 8.74
N ALA A 100 -9.27 -13.75 8.47
CA ALA A 100 -7.88 -13.75 8.88
C ALA A 100 -7.07 -12.66 8.15
N ALA A 101 -7.22 -12.57 6.82
CA ALA A 101 -6.60 -11.52 6.02
C ALA A 101 -7.06 -10.12 6.44
N ALA A 102 -8.36 -9.95 6.70
CA ALA A 102 -8.92 -8.68 7.19
C ALA A 102 -8.38 -8.28 8.57
N SER A 103 -8.27 -9.23 9.50
CA SER A 103 -7.74 -8.99 10.85
C SER A 103 -6.25 -8.66 10.84
N TRP A 104 -5.48 -9.36 9.99
CA TRP A 104 -4.08 -9.05 9.77
C TRP A 104 -3.91 -7.65 9.16
N HIS A 105 -4.70 -7.30 8.13
CA HIS A 105 -4.64 -5.96 7.51
C HIS A 105 -4.96 -4.85 8.51
N ALA A 106 -5.99 -5.02 9.34
CA ALA A 106 -6.32 -4.06 10.39
C ALA A 106 -5.16 -3.87 11.38
N SER A 107 -4.51 -4.96 11.79
CA SER A 107 -3.34 -4.89 12.67
C SER A 107 -2.15 -4.21 12.00
N GLU A 108 -1.93 -4.47 10.71
CA GLU A 108 -0.84 -3.86 9.95
C GLU A 108 -1.06 -2.35 9.75
N VAL A 109 -2.30 -1.91 9.52
CA VAL A 109 -2.66 -0.49 9.48
C VAL A 109 -2.31 0.22 10.79
N VAL A 110 -2.60 -0.41 11.94
CA VAL A 110 -2.24 0.16 13.26
C VAL A 110 -0.71 0.31 13.36
N ARG A 111 0.04 -0.72 12.98
CA ARG A 111 1.51 -0.68 12.98
C ARG A 111 2.05 0.44 12.08
N VAL A 112 1.47 0.64 10.89
CA VAL A 112 1.86 1.74 10.01
C VAL A 112 1.61 3.09 10.66
N PHE A 113 0.47 3.29 11.33
CA PHE A 113 0.18 4.56 12.01
C PHE A 113 1.10 4.86 13.19
N GLU A 114 1.62 3.83 13.85
CA GLU A 114 2.53 3.96 15.00
C GLU A 114 4.00 4.06 14.60
N PHE A 115 4.37 3.59 13.41
CA PHE A 115 5.75 3.56 12.95
C PHE A 115 6.21 4.91 12.39
N SER A 116 7.42 5.32 12.76
CA SER A 116 8.12 6.46 12.15
C SER A 116 9.07 5.97 11.07
N TYR A 117 8.77 6.27 9.82
CA TYR A 117 9.62 5.91 8.69
C TYR A 117 10.79 6.90 8.60
N PRO A 118 12.04 6.42 8.49
CA PRO A 118 13.16 7.30 8.21
C PRO A 118 12.96 7.96 6.85
N GLU A 119 13.46 9.19 6.69
CA GLU A 119 13.48 9.84 5.37
C GLU A 119 14.22 8.93 4.39
N GLU A 120 13.57 8.61 3.27
CA GLU A 120 14.22 7.87 2.20
C GLU A 120 15.22 8.83 1.52
N PRO A 121 16.51 8.43 1.39
CA PRO A 121 17.56 9.29 0.84
C PRO A 121 17.38 9.67 -0.63
#